data_AF-A0A7S4N9A5-F1
#
_entry.id   AF-A0A7S4N9A5-F1
#
_cell.length_a   1.000
_cell.length_b   1.000
_cell.length_c   1.000
_cell.angle_alpha   90.00
_cell.angle_beta   90.00
_cell.angle_gamma   90.00
#
_symmetry.space_group_name_H-M   'P 1'
#
loop_
_entity.id
_entity.type
_entity.pdbx_description
1 polymer ?
#
loop_
_entity_poly.entity_id
_entity_poly.type
_entity_poly.pdbx_seq_one_letter_code
_entity_poly.pdbx_strand_id
1 'polypeptide(L)'
;GGGGGGGWGGGGGREMYHPLYDERAAAEELLRHWDVRACSTNYLRTVKSAQCFLDGLIGGVGPTEDASGRYWDGLARDAAPGRRAHFDDDGGENPPPTAAIHVRDRAGDTLNAFDRDPELMRRLIAEVVSQEDFERIDAARAPLAARLANVLPGLAKRGGGRSTFPSPSGINWIHAADHFVCRSAHSVPFSRYSAVEDAGDTEAGGGGGGGGKSSNAQSGVEEFLRAASRPTLSHLAWRFRRWYSNPALLAAVSAPPLREIERDMRCAFGMDSTGTKRPFRIYSCHDVTLLGLLYGIGAAFLSEEEEGGGGGGGGGTHGGGGGGGGGWKNF
;
A
#
# COMPACT_ATOMS: atom_id res chain seq x y z
N GLY A 1 -58.21 -13.68 -32.01
CA GLY A 1 -57.09 -13.94 -32.93
C GLY A 1 -56.22 -12.71 -32.99
N GLY A 2 -54.89 -12.90 -32.92
CA GLY A 2 -53.82 -11.90 -33.07
C GLY A 2 -53.67 -10.95 -31.87
N GLY A 3 -52.52 -10.68 -31.29
CA GLY A 3 -51.12 -10.95 -31.68
C GLY A 3 -50.27 -9.79 -31.15
N GLY A 4 -49.03 -10.07 -30.69
CA GLY A 4 -48.07 -9.01 -30.36
C GLY A 4 -47.14 -9.32 -29.20
N GLY A 5 -46.34 -10.39 -29.30
CA GLY A 5 -45.19 -10.59 -28.41
C GLY A 5 -44.04 -9.67 -28.82
N GLY A 6 -43.67 -8.74 -27.94
CA GLY A 6 -42.51 -7.86 -28.11
C GLY A 6 -41.22 -8.63 -27.82
N GLY A 7 -40.54 -9.07 -28.89
CA GLY A 7 -39.20 -9.64 -28.81
C GLY A 7 -38.17 -8.55 -28.50
N TRP A 8 -37.51 -8.68 -27.35
CA TRP A 8 -36.33 -7.89 -27.02
C TRP A 8 -35.18 -8.39 -27.89
N GLY A 9 -34.88 -7.64 -28.95
CA GLY A 9 -33.74 -7.90 -29.82
C GLY A 9 -32.44 -7.79 -29.02
N GLY A 10 -31.76 -8.93 -28.85
CA GLY A 10 -30.39 -8.97 -28.38
C GLY A 10 -29.50 -8.22 -29.36
N GLY A 11 -29.15 -6.98 -29.03
CA GLY A 11 -28.15 -6.23 -29.76
C GLY A 11 -26.82 -6.96 -29.63
N GLY A 12 -26.42 -7.64 -30.70
CA GLY A 12 -25.09 -8.23 -30.84
C GLY A 12 -24.06 -7.11 -30.73
N GLY A 13 -23.50 -6.95 -29.54
CA GLY A 13 -22.33 -6.11 -29.33
C GLY A 13 -21.25 -6.62 -30.26
N ARG A 14 -20.97 -5.86 -31.32
CA ARG A 14 -19.73 -6.02 -32.09
C ARG A 14 -18.61 -5.84 -31.09
N GLU A 15 -18.01 -6.95 -30.66
CA GLU A 15 -16.64 -6.92 -30.14
C GLU A 15 -15.81 -6.18 -31.18
N MET A 16 -15.47 -4.93 -30.85
CA MET A 16 -14.43 -4.23 -31.58
C MET A 16 -13.16 -5.01 -31.33
N TYR A 17 -12.87 -5.96 -32.23
CA TYR A 17 -11.55 -6.54 -32.41
C TYR A 17 -10.60 -5.38 -32.68
N HIS A 18 -9.99 -4.88 -31.60
CA HIS A 18 -8.82 -4.04 -31.71
C HIS A 18 -7.78 -4.89 -32.47
N PRO A 19 -7.14 -4.35 -33.52
CA PRO A 19 -6.10 -5.08 -34.24
C PRO A 19 -5.13 -5.63 -33.20
N LEU A 20 -5.05 -6.97 -33.14
CA LEU A 20 -4.33 -7.73 -32.13
C LEU A 20 -2.91 -7.18 -32.05
N TYR A 21 -2.64 -6.41 -31.00
CA TYR A 21 -1.30 -6.01 -30.66
C TYR A 21 -0.57 -7.32 -30.34
N ASP A 22 0.48 -7.64 -31.09
CA ASP A 22 1.29 -8.83 -30.79
C ASP A 22 2.09 -8.53 -29.52
N GLU A 23 1.46 -8.79 -28.36
CA GLU A 23 2.03 -8.57 -27.03
C GLU A 23 3.38 -9.27 -26.87
N ARG A 24 3.56 -10.42 -27.54
CA ARG A 24 4.81 -11.17 -27.54
C ARG A 24 5.89 -10.44 -28.32
N ALA A 25 5.59 -9.95 -29.52
CA ALA A 25 6.55 -9.16 -30.29
C ALA A 25 6.99 -7.89 -29.55
N ALA A 26 6.06 -7.22 -28.85
CA ALA A 26 6.35 -6.06 -28.02
C ALA A 26 7.25 -6.39 -26.82
N ALA A 27 7.00 -7.50 -26.13
CA ALA A 27 7.84 -7.98 -25.04
C ALA A 27 9.25 -8.37 -25.51
N GLU A 28 9.35 -9.07 -26.64
CA GLU A 28 10.63 -9.43 -27.24
C GLU A 28 11.41 -8.18 -27.68
N GLU A 29 10.74 -7.17 -28.23
CA GLU A 29 11.34 -5.88 -28.56
C GLU A 29 11.86 -5.17 -27.29
N LEU A 30 11.05 -5.10 -26.23
CA LEU A 30 11.46 -4.52 -24.94
C LEU A 30 12.73 -5.21 -24.43
N LEU A 31 12.73 -6.54 -24.37
CA LEU A 31 13.86 -7.30 -23.84
C LEU A 31 15.07 -7.32 -24.78
N ARG A 32 14.89 -7.03 -26.07
CA ARG A 32 16.00 -6.80 -27.01
C ARG A 32 16.77 -5.53 -26.68
N HIS A 33 16.06 -4.49 -26.24
CA HIS A 33 16.65 -3.17 -25.97
C HIS A 33 17.02 -2.93 -24.50
N TRP A 34 16.35 -3.60 -23.56
CA TRP A 34 16.46 -3.32 -22.13
C TRP A 34 16.97 -4.53 -21.31
N ASP A 35 17.90 -4.27 -20.38
CA ASP A 35 18.32 -5.17 -19.30
C ASP A 35 17.36 -4.96 -18.13
N VAL A 36 16.20 -5.62 -18.19
CA VAL A 36 15.16 -5.56 -17.16
C VAL A 36 15.61 -6.35 -15.94
N ARG A 37 15.74 -5.67 -14.79
CA ARG A 37 15.98 -6.30 -13.49
C ARG A 37 15.01 -5.76 -12.47
N ALA A 38 14.31 -6.67 -11.79
CA ALA A 38 13.48 -6.34 -10.66
C ALA A 38 14.19 -6.70 -9.35
N CYS A 39 14.06 -5.83 -8.36
CA CYS A 39 14.50 -6.02 -6.99
C CYS A 39 13.28 -5.89 -6.09
N SER A 40 13.15 -6.75 -5.08
CA SER A 40 12.07 -6.64 -4.10
C SER A 40 12.57 -6.81 -2.67
N THR A 41 11.91 -6.11 -1.74
CA THR A 41 12.03 -6.40 -0.30
C THR A 41 11.60 -7.84 0.01
N ASN A 42 12.04 -8.41 1.13
CA ASN A 42 11.72 -9.80 1.51
C ASN A 42 10.30 -9.97 2.09
N TYR A 43 9.29 -9.59 1.31
CA TYR A 43 7.88 -9.75 1.63
C TYR A 43 7.15 -10.38 0.46
N LEU A 44 6.34 -11.41 0.74
CA LEU A 44 5.55 -12.08 -0.30
C LEU A 44 4.73 -11.09 -1.13
N ARG A 45 4.11 -10.09 -0.48
CA ARG A 45 3.32 -9.06 -1.18
C ARG A 45 4.14 -8.26 -2.19
N THR A 46 5.37 -7.87 -1.85
CA THR A 46 6.20 -7.06 -2.77
C THR A 46 6.78 -7.91 -3.89
N VAL A 47 7.13 -9.16 -3.61
CA VAL A 47 7.56 -10.12 -4.64
C VAL A 47 6.43 -10.38 -5.63
N LYS A 48 5.20 -10.63 -5.14
CA LYS A 48 4.02 -10.83 -5.98
C LYS A 48 3.66 -9.58 -6.77
N SER A 49 3.76 -8.38 -6.18
CA SER A 49 3.57 -7.13 -6.94
C SER A 49 4.58 -6.98 -8.09
N ALA A 50 5.86 -7.30 -7.85
CA ALA A 50 6.88 -7.27 -8.90
C ALA A 50 6.60 -8.30 -9.99
N GLN A 51 6.16 -9.51 -9.60
CA GLN A 51 5.76 -10.56 -10.53
C GLN A 51 4.60 -10.11 -11.41
N CYS A 52 3.47 -9.68 -10.82
CA CYS A 52 2.32 -9.23 -11.58
C CYS A 52 2.64 -8.04 -12.50
N PHE A 53 3.51 -7.12 -12.06
CA PHE A 53 3.97 -6.02 -12.90
C PHE A 53 4.79 -6.52 -14.11
N LEU A 54 5.71 -7.47 -13.89
CA LEU A 54 6.48 -8.08 -14.97
C LEU A 54 5.59 -8.87 -15.91
N ASP A 55 4.64 -9.66 -15.40
CA ASP A 55 3.70 -10.44 -16.21
C ASP A 55 2.94 -9.52 -17.18
N GLY A 56 2.47 -8.36 -16.71
CA GLY A 56 1.84 -7.36 -17.57
C GLY A 56 2.80 -6.60 -18.50
N LEU A 57 4.07 -6.45 -18.13
CA LEU A 57 5.07 -5.70 -18.90
C LEU A 57 5.70 -6.51 -20.04
N ILE A 58 6.04 -7.77 -19.79
CA ILE A 58 6.74 -8.66 -20.73
C ILE A 58 5.83 -9.75 -21.32
N GLY A 59 4.51 -9.61 -21.18
CA GLY A 59 3.56 -10.52 -21.81
C GLY A 59 3.67 -11.94 -21.27
N GLY A 60 3.74 -12.07 -19.94
CA GLY A 60 3.67 -13.35 -19.25
C GLY A 60 2.36 -14.03 -19.61
N VAL A 61 2.51 -15.16 -20.32
CA VAL A 61 1.52 -16.18 -20.62
C VAL A 61 0.39 -16.14 -19.59
N GLY A 62 -0.86 -15.94 -20.05
CA GLY A 62 -2.03 -16.18 -19.19
C GLY A 62 -1.82 -17.48 -18.41
N PRO A 63 -2.29 -17.55 -17.15
CA PRO A 63 -1.85 -18.55 -16.17
C PRO A 63 -1.61 -19.89 -16.86
N THR A 64 -0.35 -20.30 -16.98
CA THR A 64 -0.03 -21.61 -17.54
C THR A 64 -0.63 -22.64 -16.59
N GLU A 65 -1.83 -23.09 -16.91
CA GLU A 65 -2.35 -24.34 -16.37
C GLU A 65 -1.30 -25.37 -16.73
N ASP A 66 -0.60 -25.90 -15.73
CA ASP A 66 0.06 -27.16 -15.95
C ASP A 66 -1.02 -28.19 -16.35
N ALA A 67 -0.63 -29.27 -17.04
CA ALA A 67 -1.54 -30.33 -17.42
C ALA A 67 -2.26 -31.00 -16.20
N SER A 68 -1.94 -30.59 -14.96
CA SER A 68 -2.58 -31.03 -13.73
C SER A 68 -3.66 -30.07 -13.18
N GLY A 69 -3.91 -28.93 -13.84
CA GLY A 69 -4.91 -27.95 -13.43
C GLY A 69 -4.64 -27.34 -12.05
N ARG A 70 -3.39 -27.40 -11.57
CA ARG A 70 -3.04 -26.88 -10.24
C ARG A 70 -2.46 -25.48 -10.36
N TYR A 71 -3.19 -24.53 -9.76
CA TYR A 71 -2.70 -23.19 -9.53
C TYR A 71 -1.48 -23.26 -8.59
N TRP A 72 -0.30 -22.93 -9.09
CA TRP A 72 0.92 -23.00 -8.28
C TRP A 72 0.95 -21.87 -7.24
N ASP A 73 0.70 -22.24 -5.98
CA ASP A 73 1.00 -21.47 -4.76
C ASP A 73 2.49 -21.63 -4.34
N GLY A 74 3.37 -21.93 -5.32
CA GLY A 74 4.74 -22.44 -5.14
C GLY A 74 5.80 -21.45 -4.66
N LEU A 75 5.42 -20.30 -4.11
CA LEU A 75 6.38 -19.28 -3.64
C LEU A 75 6.64 -19.33 -2.13
N ALA A 76 5.93 -20.18 -1.38
CA ALA A 76 5.98 -20.17 0.08
C ALA A 76 7.14 -20.98 0.71
N ARG A 77 7.88 -21.81 -0.04
CA ARG A 77 8.84 -22.75 0.60
C ARG A 77 10.32 -22.59 0.27
N ASP A 78 10.70 -21.99 -0.86
CA ASP A 78 12.11 -22.01 -1.31
C ASP A 78 12.70 -20.64 -1.66
N ALA A 79 12.45 -19.63 -0.81
CA ALA A 79 13.11 -18.33 -0.86
C ALA A 79 14.57 -18.42 -0.35
N ALA A 80 15.43 -19.12 -1.09
CA ALA A 80 16.87 -19.00 -0.91
C ALA A 80 17.37 -17.72 -1.63
N PRO A 81 18.31 -16.95 -1.05
CA PRO A 81 18.87 -15.78 -1.70
C PRO A 81 19.57 -16.19 -3.02
N GLY A 82 19.08 -15.68 -4.14
CA GLY A 82 19.71 -15.85 -5.46
C GLY A 82 19.11 -16.89 -6.40
N ARG A 83 17.93 -17.49 -6.13
CA ARG A 83 17.29 -18.36 -7.13
C ARG A 83 16.48 -17.55 -8.14
N ARG A 84 16.77 -17.78 -9.43
CA ARG A 84 15.85 -17.47 -10.53
C ARG A 84 14.61 -18.35 -10.33
N ALA A 85 13.41 -17.77 -10.43
CA ALA A 85 12.23 -18.57 -10.74
C ALA A 85 12.42 -19.07 -12.18
N HIS A 86 13.10 -20.22 -12.32
CA HIS A 86 13.14 -20.94 -13.58
C HIS A 86 11.83 -21.72 -13.67
N PHE A 87 10.99 -21.33 -14.61
CA PHE A 87 9.94 -22.19 -15.12
C PHE A 87 10.65 -23.20 -16.02
N ASP A 88 10.89 -24.40 -15.50
CA ASP A 88 11.27 -25.54 -16.34
C ASP A 88 10.00 -25.96 -17.08
N ASP A 89 9.74 -25.32 -18.22
CA ASP A 89 8.65 -25.67 -19.13
C ASP A 89 9.13 -26.70 -20.16
N ASP A 90 8.28 -27.68 -20.42
CA ASP A 90 8.54 -28.90 -21.17
C ASP A 90 8.91 -28.61 -22.63
N GLY A 91 10.21 -28.59 -22.95
CA GLY A 91 10.72 -28.91 -24.29
C GLY A 91 10.29 -28.02 -25.48
N GLY A 92 9.59 -26.91 -25.26
CA GLY A 92 9.25 -25.96 -26.32
C GLY A 92 10.50 -25.24 -26.83
N GLU A 93 10.71 -25.22 -28.15
CA GLU A 93 11.91 -24.66 -28.80
C GLU A 93 12.17 -23.16 -28.50
N ASN A 94 11.26 -22.45 -27.83
CA ASN A 94 11.43 -21.06 -27.41
C ASN A 94 10.73 -20.79 -26.07
N PRO A 95 11.42 -20.85 -24.91
CA PRO A 95 10.81 -20.51 -23.63
C PRO A 95 10.32 -19.05 -23.65
N PRO A 96 9.21 -18.73 -22.94
CA PRO A 96 8.72 -17.37 -22.89
C PRO A 96 9.79 -16.43 -22.34
N PRO A 97 9.76 -15.14 -22.75
CA PRO A 97 10.64 -14.14 -22.17
C PRO A 97 10.46 -14.12 -20.64
N THR A 98 11.56 -14.22 -19.89
CA THR A 98 11.55 -14.19 -18.42
C THR A 98 12.41 -13.04 -17.88
N ALA A 99 11.94 -12.43 -16.79
CA ALA A 99 12.69 -11.45 -16.03
C ALA A 99 12.85 -11.94 -14.58
N ALA A 100 14.09 -11.91 -14.07
CA ALA A 100 14.36 -12.35 -12.71
C ALA A 100 14.00 -11.27 -11.68
N ILE A 101 13.37 -11.68 -10.58
CA ILE A 101 13.14 -10.85 -9.39
C ILE A 101 14.19 -11.22 -8.34
N HIS A 102 15.03 -10.26 -7.99
CA HIS A 102 16.01 -10.40 -6.92
C HIS A 102 15.39 -10.01 -5.57
N VAL A 103 15.18 -10.99 -4.69
CA VAL A 103 14.68 -10.77 -3.32
C VAL A 103 15.87 -10.46 -2.41
N ARG A 104 15.81 -9.32 -1.71
CA ARG A 104 16.90 -8.84 -0.85
C ARG A 104 16.88 -9.51 0.51
N ASP A 105 18.05 -9.79 1.07
CA ASP A 105 18.15 -10.16 2.48
C ASP A 105 17.89 -8.93 3.38
N ARG A 106 17.29 -9.16 4.55
CA ARG A 106 16.93 -8.08 5.48
C ARG A 106 18.15 -7.24 5.90
N ALA A 107 19.28 -7.87 6.20
CA ALA A 107 20.46 -7.16 6.70
C ALA A 107 21.11 -6.24 5.63
N GLY A 108 20.86 -6.50 4.34
CA GLY A 108 21.39 -5.72 3.22
C GLY A 108 20.32 -4.88 2.50
N ASP A 109 19.09 -4.82 3.00
CA ASP A 109 17.99 -4.22 2.25
C ASP A 109 18.08 -2.69 2.26
N THR A 110 18.49 -2.10 1.13
CA THR A 110 18.48 -0.64 0.98
C THR A 110 17.06 -0.08 0.81
N LEU A 111 16.06 -0.91 0.46
CA LEU A 111 14.67 -0.48 0.25
C LEU A 111 13.86 -0.49 1.54
N ASN A 112 14.30 -1.20 2.58
CA ASN A 112 13.61 -1.26 3.87
C ASN A 112 14.56 -1.03 5.04
N ALA A 113 14.69 0.24 5.44
CA ALA A 113 15.54 0.63 6.58
C ALA A 113 15.09 0.02 7.93
N PHE A 114 13.79 -0.28 8.09
CA PHE A 114 13.24 -0.87 9.33
C PHE A 114 13.66 -2.32 9.53
N ASP A 115 13.78 -3.08 8.44
CA ASP A 115 14.29 -4.45 8.49
C ASP A 115 15.82 -4.49 8.54
N ARG A 116 16.47 -3.55 7.83
CA ARG A 116 17.93 -3.45 7.78
C ARG A 116 18.56 -3.11 9.13
N ASP A 117 18.02 -2.11 9.81
CA ASP A 117 18.55 -1.63 11.09
C ASP A 117 17.43 -1.23 12.06
N PRO A 118 16.72 -2.23 12.62
CA PRO A 118 15.55 -1.98 13.48
C PRO A 118 15.89 -1.20 14.75
N GLU A 119 17.11 -1.33 15.27
CA GLU A 119 17.54 -0.63 16.48
C GLU A 119 17.80 0.85 16.22
N LEU A 120 18.50 1.17 15.12
CA LEU A 120 18.69 2.55 14.67
C LEU A 120 17.34 3.21 14.43
N MET A 121 16.45 2.56 13.67
CA MET A 121 15.13 3.10 13.34
C MET A 121 14.28 3.33 14.59
N ARG A 122 14.32 2.41 15.56
CA ARG A 122 13.67 2.60 16.87
C ARG A 122 14.18 3.83 17.60
N ARG A 123 15.50 4.01 17.66
CA ARG A 123 16.13 5.16 18.32
C ARG A 123 15.75 6.48 17.64
N LEU A 124 15.87 6.55 16.32
CA LEU A 124 15.55 7.77 15.55
C LEU A 124 14.08 8.14 15.66
N ILE A 125 13.17 7.16 15.62
CA ILE A 125 11.74 7.42 15.84
C ILE A 125 11.47 7.86 17.27
N ALA A 126 12.12 7.24 18.27
CA ALA A 126 11.96 7.65 19.67
C ALA A 126 12.40 9.10 19.89
N GLU A 127 13.48 9.54 19.24
CA GLU A 127 13.93 10.93 19.26
C GLU A 127 12.85 11.89 18.76
N VAL A 128 12.23 11.60 17.61
CA VAL A 128 11.12 12.42 17.08
C VAL A 128 9.91 12.39 18.00
N VAL A 129 9.55 11.21 18.51
CA VAL A 129 8.38 11.05 19.38
C VAL A 129 8.56 11.78 20.71
N SER A 130 9.79 11.94 21.20
CA SER A 130 10.11 12.67 22.44
C SER A 130 10.09 14.19 22.33
N GLN A 131 9.84 14.74 21.14
CA GLN A 131 9.70 16.19 20.96
C GLN A 131 8.39 16.67 21.61
N GLU A 132 8.44 17.77 22.38
CA GLU A 132 7.31 18.30 23.14
C GLU A 132 6.06 18.55 22.27
N ASP A 133 6.25 19.10 21.08
CA ASP A 133 5.15 19.38 20.15
C ASP A 133 4.52 18.09 19.60
N PHE A 134 5.34 17.08 19.31
CA PHE A 134 4.87 15.75 18.90
C PHE A 134 4.09 15.08 20.02
N GLU A 135 4.65 15.03 21.22
CA GLU A 135 4.00 14.42 22.40
C GLU A 135 2.65 15.06 22.66
N ARG A 136 2.60 16.40 22.69
CA ARG A 136 1.37 17.17 22.92
C ARG A 136 0.31 16.88 21.86
N ILE A 137 0.66 16.90 20.57
CA ILE A 137 -0.30 16.68 19.48
C ILE A 137 -0.76 15.22 19.41
N ASP A 138 0.14 14.25 19.58
CA ASP A 138 -0.23 12.81 19.58
C ASP A 138 -1.07 12.45 20.83
N ALA A 139 -0.72 12.98 22.00
CA ALA A 139 -1.49 12.79 23.24
C ALA A 139 -2.91 13.39 23.14
N ALA A 140 -3.08 14.52 22.43
CA ALA A 140 -4.40 15.09 22.16
C ALA A 140 -5.33 14.15 21.36
N ARG A 141 -4.78 13.10 20.72
CA ARG A 141 -5.56 12.06 20.03
C ARG A 141 -5.90 10.86 20.90
N ALA A 142 -5.45 10.80 22.16
CA ALA A 142 -5.73 9.70 23.06
C ALA A 142 -7.24 9.38 23.20
N PRO A 143 -8.18 10.36 23.24
CA PRO A 143 -9.61 10.04 23.29
C PRO A 143 -10.12 9.28 22.07
N LEU A 144 -9.66 9.65 20.86
CA LEU A 144 -10.02 8.93 19.64
C LEU A 144 -9.40 7.53 19.64
N ALA A 145 -8.11 7.43 20.00
CA ALA A 145 -7.39 6.17 20.08
C ALA A 145 -8.04 5.18 21.07
N ALA A 146 -8.47 5.65 22.25
CA ALA A 146 -9.17 4.84 23.23
C ALA A 146 -10.52 4.31 22.68
N ARG A 147 -11.29 5.16 22.01
CA ARG A 147 -12.55 4.75 21.36
C ARG A 147 -12.33 3.73 20.26
N LEU A 148 -11.30 3.92 19.42
CA LEU A 148 -10.92 2.97 18.39
C LEU A 148 -10.51 1.63 19.01
N ALA A 149 -9.68 1.62 20.05
CA ALA A 149 -9.24 0.40 20.73
C ALA A 149 -10.38 -0.37 21.42
N ASN A 150 -11.42 0.33 21.87
CA ASN A 150 -12.62 -0.31 22.45
C ASN A 150 -13.44 -1.05 21.38
N VAL A 151 -13.54 -0.49 20.17
CA VAL A 151 -14.31 -1.10 19.06
C VAL A 151 -13.49 -2.13 18.30
N LEU A 152 -12.20 -1.85 18.09
CA LEU A 152 -11.24 -2.64 17.35
C LEU A 152 -10.20 -3.20 18.31
N PRO A 153 -10.48 -4.34 18.98
CA PRO A 153 -9.63 -4.86 20.06
C PRO A 153 -8.21 -5.20 19.60
N GLY A 154 -8.00 -5.46 18.30
CA GLY A 154 -6.66 -5.65 17.71
C GLY A 154 -5.76 -4.41 17.78
N LEU A 155 -6.32 -3.22 18.04
CA LEU A 155 -5.55 -2.00 18.28
C LEU A 155 -5.16 -1.83 19.76
N ALA A 156 -5.86 -2.51 20.68
CA ALA A 156 -5.54 -2.47 22.09
C ALA A 156 -4.27 -3.28 22.36
N LYS A 157 -3.32 -2.72 23.11
CA LYS A 157 -2.13 -3.44 23.58
C LYS A 157 -2.51 -4.45 24.66
N ARG A 158 -3.13 -5.57 24.29
CA ARG A 158 -3.37 -6.69 25.22
C ARG A 158 -2.09 -7.53 25.31
N GLY A 159 -1.39 -7.47 26.45
CA GLY A 159 -0.42 -8.50 26.81
C GLY A 159 1.07 -8.13 26.74
N GLY A 160 1.48 -6.92 27.15
CA GLY A 160 2.89 -6.65 27.48
C GLY A 160 3.90 -6.68 26.32
N GLY A 161 3.46 -7.04 25.10
CA GLY A 161 4.24 -6.86 23.89
C GLY A 161 4.56 -5.38 23.74
N ARG A 162 5.84 -5.03 23.96
CA ARG A 162 6.34 -3.69 23.68
C ARG A 162 6.07 -3.40 22.21
N SER A 163 5.09 -2.54 21.94
CA SER A 163 4.94 -1.89 20.63
C SER A 163 6.32 -1.43 20.21
N THR A 164 6.71 -1.78 18.98
CA THR A 164 8.04 -1.46 18.43
C THR A 164 8.34 0.03 18.56
N PHE A 165 7.30 0.86 18.58
CA PHE A 165 7.35 2.29 18.87
C PHE A 165 6.29 2.65 19.92
N PRO A 166 6.67 3.21 21.09
CA PRO A 166 5.70 3.80 22.00
C PRO A 166 4.99 4.98 21.30
N SER A 167 3.68 5.11 21.51
CA SER A 167 2.88 6.24 21.02
C SER A 167 2.20 6.89 22.21
N PRO A 168 2.32 8.22 22.39
CA PRO A 168 1.59 8.96 23.41
C PRO A 168 0.07 8.70 23.40
N SER A 169 -0.53 8.53 22.22
CA SER A 169 -1.95 8.21 22.04
C SER A 169 -2.38 6.80 22.50
N GLY A 170 -1.42 5.89 22.75
CA GLY A 170 -1.67 4.54 23.24
C GLY A 170 -1.88 3.45 22.18
N ILE A 171 -2.10 3.79 20.89
CA ILE A 171 -2.29 2.81 19.81
C ILE A 171 -1.21 2.90 18.72
N ASN A 172 -1.15 1.90 17.85
CA ASN A 172 -0.38 1.99 16.61
C ASN A 172 -1.25 2.58 15.49
N TRP A 173 -1.05 3.86 15.16
CA TRP A 173 -1.78 4.56 14.11
C TRP A 173 -1.62 3.94 12.71
N ILE A 174 -0.52 3.22 12.43
CA ILE A 174 -0.33 2.50 11.16
C ILE A 174 -1.38 1.39 11.04
N HIS A 175 -1.54 0.57 12.08
CA HIS A 175 -2.55 -0.51 12.08
C HIS A 175 -3.98 0.05 12.02
N ALA A 176 -4.23 1.18 12.69
CA ALA A 176 -5.54 1.82 12.66
C ALA A 176 -5.88 2.34 11.25
N ALA A 177 -4.93 2.96 10.55
CA ALA A 177 -5.11 3.41 9.17
C ALA A 177 -5.31 2.23 8.21
N ASP A 178 -4.48 1.18 8.32
CA ASP A 178 -4.55 -0.02 7.49
C ASP A 178 -5.94 -0.68 7.55
N HIS A 179 -6.55 -0.73 8.74
CA HIS A 179 -7.93 -1.20 8.91
C HIS A 179 -8.92 -0.44 8.01
N PHE A 180 -8.84 0.88 7.95
CA PHE A 180 -9.75 1.69 7.13
C PHE A 180 -9.45 1.55 5.64
N VAL A 181 -8.18 1.63 5.24
CA VAL A 181 -7.76 1.55 3.84
C VAL A 181 -8.12 0.20 3.24
N CYS A 182 -7.72 -0.90 3.88
CA CYS A 182 -7.98 -2.24 3.36
C CYS A 182 -9.48 -2.52 3.23
N ARG A 183 -10.28 -2.13 4.22
CA ARG A 183 -11.73 -2.39 4.18
C ARG A 183 -12.45 -1.57 3.14
N SER A 184 -12.09 -0.29 3.03
CA SER A 184 -12.63 0.57 1.99
C SER A 184 -12.31 0.00 0.60
N ALA A 185 -11.06 -0.45 0.38
CA ALA A 185 -10.64 -1.04 -0.90
C ALA A 185 -11.39 -2.33 -1.27
N HIS A 186 -11.85 -3.10 -0.27
CA HIS A 186 -12.56 -4.37 -0.49
C HIS A 186 -14.09 -4.24 -0.32
N SER A 187 -14.62 -3.02 -0.18
CA SER A 187 -16.04 -2.78 0.14
C SER A 187 -16.53 -3.58 1.36
N VAL A 188 -15.65 -3.78 2.34
CA VAL A 188 -15.97 -4.49 3.59
C VAL A 188 -16.40 -3.45 4.64
N PRO A 189 -17.52 -3.66 5.36
CA PRO A 189 -17.91 -2.78 6.46
C PRO A 189 -16.79 -2.63 7.50
N PHE A 190 -16.63 -1.42 8.07
CA PHE A 190 -15.59 -1.15 9.06
C PHE A 190 -15.80 -1.93 10.36
N SER A 191 -17.06 -2.18 10.72
CA SER A 191 -17.44 -2.91 11.93
C SER A 191 -17.24 -4.42 11.85
N ARG A 192 -16.97 -5.00 10.67
CA ARG A 192 -16.81 -6.46 10.54
C ARG A 192 -15.55 -6.93 11.30
N TYR A 193 -15.59 -8.03 12.02
CA TYR A 193 -14.56 -8.51 12.96
C TYR A 193 -14.23 -7.53 14.10
N SER A 194 -15.18 -6.65 14.45
CA SER A 194 -15.08 -5.83 15.66
C SER A 194 -15.60 -6.61 16.88
N ALA A 195 -15.27 -6.14 18.09
CA ALA A 195 -15.74 -6.77 19.33
C ALA A 195 -17.28 -6.80 19.47
N VAL A 196 -17.98 -6.00 18.66
CA VAL A 196 -19.44 -5.89 18.67
C VAL A 196 -20.10 -6.99 17.83
N GLU A 197 -19.40 -7.54 16.83
CA GLU A 197 -19.89 -8.68 16.06
C GLU A 197 -19.93 -9.94 16.93
N ASP A 198 -18.85 -10.21 17.69
CA ASP A 198 -18.73 -11.39 18.54
C ASP A 198 -19.77 -11.44 19.67
N ALA A 199 -20.26 -10.28 20.15
CA ALA A 199 -21.25 -10.21 21.21
C ALA A 199 -22.67 -10.64 20.77
N GLY A 200 -22.95 -10.66 19.47
CA GLY A 200 -24.26 -10.99 18.92
C GLY A 200 -24.56 -12.49 18.79
N ASP A 201 -23.52 -13.32 18.67
CA ASP A 201 -23.68 -14.73 18.29
C ASP A 201 -23.72 -15.72 19.48
N THR A 202 -23.26 -15.30 20.66
CA THR A 202 -23.17 -16.19 21.83
C THR A 202 -24.49 -16.54 22.53
N GLU A 203 -25.62 -15.92 22.16
CA GLU A 203 -26.94 -16.21 22.78
C GLU A 203 -27.89 -17.06 21.91
N ALA A 204 -27.46 -17.55 20.73
CA ALA A 204 -28.33 -18.33 19.83
C ALA A 204 -28.61 -19.78 20.27
N GLY A 205 -28.11 -20.20 21.45
CA GLY A 205 -28.38 -21.51 22.06
C GLY A 205 -29.56 -21.49 23.03
N GLY A 206 -30.74 -20.96 22.65
CA GLY A 206 -31.89 -20.97 23.55
C GLY A 206 -33.12 -20.20 23.07
N GLY A 207 -33.91 -20.82 22.20
CA GLY A 207 -35.38 -20.67 22.14
C GLY A 207 -35.98 -19.25 22.11
N GLY A 208 -36.24 -18.76 20.89
CA GLY A 208 -37.53 -18.14 20.55
C GLY A 208 -37.80 -16.70 21.02
N GLY A 209 -37.77 -15.78 20.05
CA GLY A 209 -38.67 -14.60 20.04
C GLY A 209 -38.09 -13.31 20.63
N GLY A 210 -37.38 -12.53 19.83
CA GLY A 210 -36.95 -11.19 20.24
C GLY A 210 -36.18 -10.40 19.18
N GLY A 211 -36.67 -10.37 17.93
CA GLY A 211 -36.06 -9.59 16.85
C GLY A 211 -36.18 -8.08 17.09
N GLY A 212 -35.06 -7.36 17.09
CA GLY A 212 -35.07 -5.89 16.90
C GLY A 212 -34.03 -5.04 17.62
N LYS A 213 -33.22 -5.58 18.55
CA LYS A 213 -32.28 -4.74 19.33
C LYS A 213 -30.85 -4.68 18.79
N SER A 214 -30.40 -5.67 18.03
CA SER A 214 -28.98 -5.75 17.58
C SER A 214 -28.64 -4.76 16.44
N SER A 215 -29.58 -4.49 15.53
CA SER A 215 -29.33 -3.66 14.34
C SER A 215 -28.95 -2.21 14.65
N ASN A 216 -29.53 -1.62 15.70
CA ASN A 216 -29.26 -0.22 16.05
C ASN A 216 -27.85 -0.03 16.63
N ALA A 217 -27.36 -0.98 17.43
CA ALA A 217 -26.02 -0.92 18.02
C ALA A 217 -24.92 -1.04 16.95
N GLN A 218 -25.10 -1.98 16.01
CA GLN A 218 -24.18 -2.17 14.89
C GLN A 218 -24.14 -0.94 13.96
N SER A 219 -25.29 -0.32 13.70
CA SER A 219 -25.38 0.92 12.91
C SER A 219 -24.57 2.06 13.53
N GLY A 220 -24.68 2.26 14.85
CA GLY A 220 -23.93 3.32 15.54
C GLY A 220 -22.41 3.10 15.54
N VAL A 221 -21.96 1.84 15.59
CA VAL A 221 -20.54 1.50 15.55
C VAL A 221 -19.95 1.75 14.16
N GLU A 222 -20.66 1.33 13.11
CA GLU A 222 -20.25 1.58 11.73
C GLU A 222 -20.20 3.08 11.41
N GLU A 223 -21.19 3.86 11.86
CA GLU A 223 -21.21 5.31 11.72
C GLU A 223 -20.01 5.96 12.43
N PHE A 224 -19.71 5.54 13.66
CA PHE A 224 -18.53 6.00 14.37
C PHE A 224 -17.23 5.68 13.63
N LEU A 225 -17.04 4.44 13.16
CA LEU A 225 -15.84 4.03 12.45
C LEU A 225 -15.67 4.80 11.15
N ARG A 226 -16.75 5.03 10.41
CA ARG A 226 -16.74 5.87 9.21
C ARG A 226 -16.31 7.31 9.53
N ALA A 227 -16.85 7.90 10.61
CA ALA A 227 -16.44 9.23 11.07
C ALA A 227 -14.99 9.27 11.58
N ALA A 228 -14.47 8.16 12.10
CA ALA A 228 -13.10 8.05 12.61
C ALA A 228 -12.04 7.81 11.52
N SER A 229 -12.43 7.33 10.33
CA SER A 229 -11.51 7.02 9.23
C SER A 229 -10.65 8.23 8.84
N ARG A 230 -11.26 9.34 8.45
CA ARG A 230 -10.53 10.54 8.01
C ARG A 230 -9.60 11.10 9.09
N PRO A 231 -10.02 11.33 10.35
CA PRO A 231 -9.12 11.76 11.41
C PRO A 231 -7.94 10.80 11.65
N THR A 232 -8.15 9.49 11.51
CA THR A 232 -7.10 8.48 11.66
C THR A 232 -6.04 8.61 10.57
N LEU A 233 -6.49 8.69 9.30
CA LEU A 233 -5.60 8.86 8.14
C LEU A 233 -4.85 10.19 8.20
N SER A 234 -5.54 11.29 8.51
CA SER A 234 -4.92 12.61 8.64
C SER A 234 -3.88 12.65 9.76
N HIS A 235 -4.14 11.98 10.88
CA HIS A 235 -3.17 11.93 11.97
C HIS A 235 -1.95 11.09 11.60
N LEU A 236 -2.12 9.93 10.95
CA LEU A 236 -0.97 9.14 10.47
C LEU A 236 -0.12 9.94 9.46
N ALA A 237 -0.76 10.65 8.52
CA ALA A 237 -0.05 11.51 7.57
C ALA A 237 0.72 12.64 8.28
N TRP A 238 0.15 13.26 9.32
CA TRP A 238 0.87 14.20 10.17
C TRP A 238 2.08 13.55 10.87
N ARG A 239 1.94 12.33 11.40
CA ARG A 239 3.07 11.61 12.02
C ARG A 239 4.22 11.39 11.04
N PHE A 240 3.94 10.94 9.81
CA PHE A 240 4.98 10.77 8.80
C PHE A 240 5.66 12.08 8.43
N ARG A 241 4.91 13.19 8.30
CA ARG A 241 5.47 14.53 8.10
C ARG A 241 6.46 14.90 9.21
N ARG A 242 6.09 14.65 10.47
CA ARG A 242 6.95 14.91 11.63
C ARG A 242 8.14 13.95 11.72
N TRP A 243 7.99 12.69 11.33
CA TRP A 243 9.11 11.75 11.28
C TRP A 243 10.16 12.20 10.28
N TYR A 244 9.73 12.57 9.07
CA TYR A 244 10.64 12.96 8.00
C TYR A 244 11.10 14.42 8.08
N SER A 245 10.64 15.21 9.07
CA SER A 245 11.29 16.47 9.42
C SER A 245 12.57 16.28 10.22
N ASN A 246 12.84 15.09 10.76
CA ASN A 246 14.13 14.75 11.36
C ASN A 246 15.14 14.32 10.27
N PRO A 247 16.24 15.07 10.06
CA PRO A 247 17.17 14.78 8.98
C PRO A 247 17.87 13.42 9.10
N ALA A 248 18.16 12.96 10.32
CA ALA A 248 18.83 11.68 10.54
C ALA A 248 17.91 10.50 10.21
N LEU A 249 16.64 10.57 10.64
CA LEU A 249 15.61 9.59 10.28
C LEU A 249 15.36 9.57 8.79
N LEU A 250 15.18 10.74 8.16
CA LEU A 250 15.00 10.84 6.73
C LEU A 250 16.20 10.25 5.97
N ALA A 251 17.43 10.62 6.33
CA ALA A 251 18.63 10.12 5.68
C ALA A 251 18.79 8.59 5.84
N ALA A 252 18.46 8.03 7.01
CA ALA A 252 18.53 6.58 7.25
C ALA A 252 17.58 5.79 6.32
N VAL A 253 16.42 6.36 6.00
CA VAL A 253 15.42 5.76 5.11
C VAL A 253 15.74 6.00 3.64
N SER A 254 16.05 7.25 3.26
CA SER A 254 16.07 7.67 1.85
C SER A 254 17.46 7.60 1.19
N ALA A 255 18.55 7.81 1.94
CA ALA A 255 19.88 7.87 1.32
C ALA A 255 20.34 6.53 0.73
N PRO A 256 20.13 5.37 1.36
CA PRO A 256 20.54 4.08 0.81
C PRO A 256 19.93 3.75 -0.57
N PRO A 257 18.59 3.84 -0.76
CA PRO A 257 18.00 3.60 -2.08
C PRO A 257 18.37 4.71 -3.08
N LEU A 258 18.49 5.98 -2.65
CA LEU A 258 18.91 7.06 -3.54
C LEU A 258 20.33 6.87 -4.08
N ARG A 259 21.28 6.44 -3.25
CA ARG A 259 22.66 6.14 -3.69
C ARG A 259 22.70 4.99 -4.68
N GLU A 260 21.84 3.99 -4.48
CA GLU A 260 21.71 2.88 -5.42
C GLU A 260 21.17 3.35 -6.77
N ILE A 261 20.09 4.13 -6.77
CA ILE A 261 19.51 4.73 -7.97
C ILE A 261 20.52 5.64 -8.68
N GLU A 262 21.20 6.51 -7.94
CA GLU A 262 22.25 7.40 -8.45
C GLU A 262 23.38 6.62 -9.13
N ARG A 263 23.87 5.55 -8.49
CA ARG A 263 24.90 4.68 -9.06
C ARG A 263 24.42 4.06 -10.37
N ASP A 264 23.20 3.52 -10.38
CA ASP A 264 22.63 2.88 -11.57
C ASP A 264 22.44 3.89 -12.71
N MET A 265 22.02 5.12 -12.41
CA MET A 265 21.95 6.21 -13.38
C MET A 265 23.33 6.58 -13.93
N ARG A 266 24.36 6.71 -13.08
CA ARG A 266 25.74 6.98 -13.50
C ARG A 266 26.30 5.88 -14.40
N CYS A 267 26.06 4.62 -14.05
CA CYS A 267 26.44 3.49 -14.88
C CYS A 267 25.76 3.58 -16.26
N ALA A 268 24.47 3.93 -16.32
CA ALA A 268 23.74 4.08 -17.57
C ALA A 268 24.30 5.19 -18.47
N PHE A 269 24.77 6.30 -17.90
CA PHE A 269 25.40 7.40 -18.65
C PHE A 269 26.75 7.01 -19.27
N GLY A 270 27.49 6.09 -18.63
CA GLY A 270 28.79 5.63 -19.12
C GLY A 270 28.73 4.52 -20.17
N MET A 271 27.53 4.06 -20.56
CA MET A 271 27.38 2.98 -21.54
C MET A 271 27.47 3.54 -22.96
N ASP A 272 28.39 3.00 -23.76
CA ASP A 272 28.47 3.28 -25.18
C ASP A 272 27.21 2.78 -25.90
N SER A 273 26.84 3.46 -26.99
CA SER A 273 25.63 3.15 -27.78
C SER A 273 25.72 1.84 -28.57
N THR A 274 26.83 1.11 -28.50
CA THR A 274 27.12 -0.05 -29.34
C THR A 274 26.85 -1.37 -28.60
N GLY A 275 25.63 -1.88 -28.77
CA GLY A 275 25.31 -3.30 -28.54
C GLY A 275 25.01 -3.73 -27.10
N THR A 276 25.19 -2.87 -26.10
CA THR A 276 24.77 -3.17 -24.71
C THR A 276 23.33 -2.76 -24.46
N LYS A 277 22.52 -3.65 -23.85
CA LYS A 277 21.15 -3.34 -23.44
C LYS A 277 21.13 -2.24 -22.37
N ARG A 278 20.18 -1.30 -22.47
CA ARG A 278 20.04 -0.22 -21.49
C ARG A 278 19.46 -0.75 -20.19
N PRO A 279 19.93 -0.31 -19.00
CA PRO A 279 19.40 -0.81 -17.75
C PRO A 279 17.95 -0.35 -17.55
N PHE A 280 17.07 -1.28 -17.20
CA PHE A 280 15.71 -1.00 -16.74
C PHE A 280 15.56 -1.62 -15.35
N ARG A 281 15.41 -0.79 -14.32
CA ARG A 281 15.43 -1.22 -12.91
C ARG A 281 14.06 -1.02 -12.28
N ILE A 282 13.54 -2.08 -11.68
CA ILE A 282 12.25 -2.08 -10.98
C ILE A 282 12.54 -2.33 -9.49
N TYR A 283 12.04 -1.45 -8.62
CA TYR A 283 12.19 -1.55 -7.17
C TYR A 283 10.82 -1.74 -6.51
N SER A 284 10.48 -2.98 -6.17
CA SER A 284 9.23 -3.31 -5.49
C SER A 284 9.41 -3.29 -3.97
N CYS A 285 8.80 -2.29 -3.33
CA CYS A 285 9.07 -1.93 -1.94
C CYS A 285 7.78 -1.52 -1.20
N HIS A 286 7.90 -0.72 -0.15
CA HIS A 286 6.79 -0.32 0.70
C HIS A 286 6.43 1.16 0.51
N ASP A 287 5.24 1.53 0.95
CA ASP A 287 4.77 2.91 1.06
C ASP A 287 5.78 3.80 1.81
N VAL A 288 6.35 3.32 2.92
CA VAL A 288 7.36 4.04 3.71
C VAL A 288 8.64 4.31 2.90
N THR A 289 9.02 3.42 1.98
CA THR A 289 10.18 3.59 1.09
C THR A 289 9.90 4.72 0.10
N LEU A 290 8.76 4.66 -0.59
CA LEU A 290 8.36 5.68 -1.56
C LEU A 290 8.23 7.05 -0.89
N LEU A 291 7.59 7.10 0.28
CA LEU A 291 7.42 8.33 1.04
C LEU A 291 8.78 8.91 1.46
N GLY A 292 9.67 8.09 2.00
CA GLY A 292 11.03 8.51 2.36
C GLY A 292 11.82 9.05 1.17
N LEU A 293 11.71 8.43 -0.01
CA LEU A 293 12.34 8.92 -1.24
C LEU A 293 11.80 10.30 -1.65
N LEU A 294 10.48 10.49 -1.63
CA LEU A 294 9.85 11.76 -1.99
C LEU A 294 10.29 12.90 -1.05
N TYR A 295 10.32 12.66 0.26
CA TYR A 295 10.90 13.63 1.21
C TYR A 295 12.39 13.85 0.98
N GLY A 296 13.15 12.78 0.69
CA GLY A 296 14.60 12.83 0.48
C GLY A 296 15.00 13.68 -0.72
N ILE A 297 14.21 13.69 -1.80
CA ILE A 297 14.45 14.54 -2.97
C ILE A 297 13.87 15.96 -2.82
N GLY A 298 13.27 16.29 -1.67
CA GLY A 298 12.67 17.60 -1.43
C GLY A 298 11.43 17.86 -2.27
N ALA A 299 10.59 16.85 -2.49
CA ALA A 299 9.34 17.00 -3.24
C ALA A 299 8.39 17.99 -2.54
N ALA A 300 8.44 19.26 -2.96
CA ALA A 300 7.81 20.41 -2.29
C ALA A 300 6.28 20.30 -2.14
N PHE A 301 5.61 19.49 -2.97
CA PHE A 301 4.17 19.24 -2.84
C PHE A 301 3.80 18.46 -1.56
N LEU A 302 4.78 17.86 -0.87
CA LEU A 302 4.59 17.25 0.45
C LEU A 302 4.72 18.24 1.61
N SER A 303 5.26 19.43 1.35
CA SER A 303 5.58 20.47 2.33
C SER A 303 4.64 21.66 2.32
N GLU A 304 3.62 21.68 1.45
CA GLU A 304 2.56 22.67 1.55
C GLU A 304 1.76 22.37 2.83
N GLU A 305 2.19 23.02 3.93
CA GLU A 305 1.33 23.22 5.08
C GLU A 305 0.09 23.94 4.54
N GLU A 306 -1.09 23.34 4.73
CA GLU A 306 -2.32 24.10 4.65
C GLU A 306 -2.26 25.14 5.78
N GLU A 307 -1.56 26.26 5.55
CA GLU A 307 -1.58 27.45 6.41
C GLU A 307 -2.99 28.07 6.49
N GLY A 308 -3.99 27.52 5.78
CA GLY A 308 -5.34 28.06 5.66
C GLY A 308 -6.37 27.53 6.66
N GLY A 309 -5.99 27.11 7.88
CA GLY A 309 -6.91 26.38 8.77
C GLY A 309 -7.30 26.99 10.12
N GLY A 310 -6.66 28.08 10.57
CA GLY A 310 -6.92 28.55 11.95
C GLY A 310 -6.49 29.97 12.24
N GLY A 311 -7.45 30.91 12.21
CA GLY A 311 -7.30 32.22 12.85
C GLY A 311 -7.92 33.37 12.08
N GLY A 312 -9.25 33.50 12.13
CA GLY A 312 -9.95 34.61 11.48
C GLY A 312 -11.37 34.81 11.98
N GLY A 313 -11.57 34.81 13.30
CA GLY A 313 -12.75 35.42 13.90
C GLY A 313 -12.68 36.94 13.69
N GLY A 314 -13.34 37.44 12.67
CA GLY A 314 -13.44 38.86 12.37
C GLY A 314 -14.54 39.10 11.35
N GLY A 315 -15.68 39.60 11.82
CA GLY A 315 -16.84 39.91 10.98
C GLY A 315 -16.48 40.94 9.91
N GLY A 316 -16.82 40.63 8.66
CA GLY A 316 -16.68 41.52 7.53
C GLY A 316 -17.52 41.02 6.37
N THR A 317 -18.70 41.60 6.21
CA THR A 317 -19.52 41.46 5.00
C THR A 317 -18.82 42.17 3.85
N HIS A 318 -18.35 41.45 2.83
CA HIS A 318 -18.38 41.86 1.42
C HIS A 318 -17.85 40.72 0.52
N GLY A 319 -18.42 40.61 -0.68
CA GLY A 319 -18.23 39.49 -1.59
C GLY A 319 -17.02 39.60 -2.51
N GLY A 320 -16.99 38.69 -3.49
CA GLY A 320 -15.96 38.63 -4.52
C GLY A 320 -15.42 37.22 -4.67
N GLY A 321 -15.60 36.64 -5.85
CA GLY A 321 -15.22 35.27 -6.16
C GLY A 321 -13.71 35.02 -6.21
N GLY A 322 -13.37 33.74 -6.35
CA GLY A 322 -12.00 33.29 -6.55
C GLY A 322 -11.95 31.77 -6.45
N GLY A 323 -11.33 31.13 -7.44
CA GLY A 323 -11.41 29.69 -7.69
C GLY A 323 -10.92 28.84 -6.52
N GLY A 324 -11.69 27.80 -6.21
CA GLY A 324 -11.31 26.77 -5.25
C GLY A 324 -10.36 25.78 -5.89
N GLY A 325 -9.08 25.90 -5.52
CA GLY A 325 -8.07 24.86 -5.73
C GLY A 325 -8.51 23.54 -5.09
N GLY A 326 -8.43 22.47 -5.87
CA GLY A 326 -8.72 21.12 -5.43
C GLY A 326 -7.62 20.59 -4.52
N GLY A 327 -7.71 20.90 -3.23
CA GLY A 327 -6.97 20.19 -2.18
C GLY A 327 -7.44 18.74 -2.10
N TRP A 328 -6.49 17.83 -1.90
CA TRP A 328 -6.58 16.37 -1.74
C TRP A 328 -7.92 15.89 -1.13
N LYS A 329 -8.94 15.71 -1.98
CA LYS A 329 -10.25 15.17 -1.60
C LYS A 329 -10.40 13.67 -1.87
N ASN A 330 -9.44 13.04 -2.54
CA ASN A 330 -9.54 11.64 -2.94
C ASN A 330 -8.27 10.87 -2.57
N PHE A 331 -8.11 10.57 -1.29
CA PHE A 331 -7.51 9.34 -0.78
C PHE A 331 -8.31 8.91 0.45
#